data_AF-A0A953YNR4-F1
#
_entry.id   AF-A0A953YNR4-F1
#
_cell.length_a   1.000
_cell.length_b   1.000
_cell.length_c   1.000
_cell.angle_alpha   90.00
_cell.angle_beta   90.00
_cell.angle_gamma   90.00
#
_symmetry.space_group_name_H-M   'P 1'
#
loop_
_entity.id
_entity.type
_entity.pdbx_description
1 polymer ?
#
loop_
_entity_poly.entity_id
_entity_poly.type
_entity_poly.pdbx_seq_one_letter_code
_entity_poly.pdbx_strand_id
1 'polypeptide(L)'
;MNRIFLGVAAAALIAITATPSFAQRERGWQGEITGQNGNTVFIDRDVSAGGGQRFGNTAITGPGGGTTTIDHVGMHGGGAGHGSTVITGPQGNAWTRDTHWQQTDDGVHVDRHITGPGGGTGGWSGDFYRD
;
A
#
# COMPACT_ATOMS: atom_id res chain seq x y z
N MET A 1 58.77 -3.29 24.10
CA MET A 1 58.38 -2.02 23.44
C MET A 1 57.74 -2.37 22.09
N ASN A 2 56.41 -2.31 21.99
CA ASN A 2 55.69 -2.44 20.72
C ASN A 2 54.84 -1.19 20.52
N ARG A 3 54.94 -0.58 19.33
CA ARG A 3 54.30 0.67 18.92
C ARG A 3 53.32 0.40 17.77
N ILE A 4 52.18 1.11 17.81
CA ILE A 4 51.33 1.60 16.68
C ILE A 4 50.40 0.50 16.08
N PHE A 5 49.10 0.70 15.79
CA PHE A 5 48.47 1.69 14.88
C PHE A 5 47.10 2.21 15.35
N LEU A 6 46.89 3.53 15.20
CA LEU A 6 45.57 4.17 15.19
C LEU A 6 44.86 3.80 13.88
N GLY A 7 43.74 3.09 13.96
CA GLY A 7 42.79 2.97 12.86
C GLY A 7 41.81 4.13 12.90
N VAL A 8 41.87 5.01 11.91
CA VAL A 8 40.85 6.04 11.68
C VAL A 8 39.55 5.32 11.30
N ALA A 9 38.54 5.37 12.17
CA ALA A 9 37.20 4.89 11.83
C ALA A 9 36.56 5.90 10.86
N ALA A 10 36.32 5.47 9.62
CA ALA A 10 35.53 6.22 8.66
C ALA A 10 34.09 6.37 9.20
N ALA A 11 33.66 7.61 9.47
CA ALA A 11 32.30 7.89 9.88
C ALA A 11 31.36 7.73 8.67
N ALA A 12 30.50 6.71 8.71
CA ALA A 12 29.42 6.56 7.74
C ALA A 12 28.37 7.67 7.98
N LEU A 13 28.18 8.54 7.00
CA LEU A 13 27.12 9.55 7.01
C LEU A 13 25.77 8.83 6.78
N ILE A 14 25.01 8.56 7.83
CA ILE A 14 23.62 8.08 7.70
C ILE A 14 22.75 9.31 7.47
N ALA A 15 22.39 9.58 6.22
CA ALA A 15 21.38 10.57 5.90
C ALA A 15 20.01 10.01 6.27
N ILE A 16 19.52 10.32 7.48
CA ILE A 16 18.14 10.07 7.88
C ILE A 16 17.30 11.21 7.29
N THR A 17 16.71 11.00 6.11
CA THR A 17 15.69 11.90 5.59
C THR A 17 14.38 11.62 6.32
N ALA A 18 14.16 12.29 7.46
CA ALA A 18 12.87 12.24 8.14
C ALA A 18 11.84 13.01 7.29
N THR A 19 10.85 12.29 6.73
CA THR A 19 9.66 12.96 6.19
C THR A 19 8.92 13.59 7.37
N PRO A 20 8.70 14.92 7.38
CA PRO A 20 8.16 15.57 8.56
C PRO A 20 6.71 15.13 8.82
N SER A 21 6.42 14.77 10.07
CA SER A 21 5.14 14.21 10.54
C SER A 21 3.94 15.13 10.35
N PHE A 22 4.13 16.45 10.16
CA PHE A 22 3.05 17.39 9.88
C PHE A 22 2.37 17.20 8.52
N ALA A 23 2.98 16.41 7.62
CA ALA A 23 2.40 16.07 6.33
C ALA A 23 1.60 14.75 6.34
N GLN A 24 1.62 14.00 7.45
CA GLN A 24 0.89 12.73 7.59
C GLN A 24 -0.49 12.94 8.21
N ARG A 25 -1.52 12.35 7.60
CA ARG A 25 -2.89 12.31 8.09
C ARG A 25 -3.28 10.86 8.34
N GLU A 26 -3.57 10.56 9.59
CA GLU A 26 -4.09 9.26 10.01
C GLU A 26 -5.61 9.37 10.22
N ARG A 27 -6.34 8.36 9.76
CA ARG A 27 -7.77 8.19 10.03
C ARG A 27 -8.06 6.71 10.27
N GLY A 28 -8.45 6.39 11.49
CA GLY A 28 -8.99 5.10 11.87
C GLY A 28 -10.52 5.13 11.93
N TRP A 29 -11.16 4.01 11.62
CA TRP A 29 -12.57 3.77 11.93
C TRP A 29 -12.76 2.30 12.30
N GLN A 30 -13.38 2.09 13.45
CA GLN A 30 -13.82 0.78 13.92
C GLN A 30 -15.33 0.82 14.07
N GLY A 31 -15.99 -0.24 13.63
CA GLY A 31 -17.42 -0.38 13.82
C GLY A 31 -17.92 -1.77 13.51
N GLU A 32 -19.20 -1.96 13.80
CA GLU A 32 -19.89 -3.20 13.57
C GLU A 32 -21.20 -2.96 12.81
N ILE A 33 -21.60 -3.95 12.02
CA ILE A 33 -22.86 -3.97 11.30
C ILE A 33 -23.57 -5.26 11.68
N THR A 34 -24.72 -5.13 12.35
CA THR A 34 -25.56 -6.27 12.73
C THR A 34 -26.74 -6.37 11.77
N GLY A 35 -26.83 -7.49 11.05
CA GLY A 35 -27.92 -7.78 10.14
C GLY A 35 -29.21 -8.17 10.87
N GLN A 36 -30.34 -8.20 10.13
CA GLN A 36 -31.66 -8.53 10.68
C GLN A 36 -31.74 -9.91 11.36
N ASN A 37 -30.85 -10.83 10.98
CA ASN A 37 -30.76 -12.18 11.57
C ASN A 37 -29.86 -12.24 12.82
N GLY A 38 -29.41 -11.10 13.36
CA GLY A 38 -28.52 -11.03 14.53
C GLY A 38 -27.05 -11.31 14.25
N ASN A 39 -26.67 -11.52 12.99
CA ASN A 39 -25.29 -11.73 12.57
C ASN A 39 -24.52 -10.41 12.52
N THR A 40 -23.41 -10.32 13.24
CA THR A 40 -22.55 -9.13 13.30
C THR A 40 -21.30 -9.28 12.43
N VAL A 41 -21.00 -8.25 11.67
CA VAL A 41 -19.73 -8.08 10.95
C VAL A 41 -18.96 -6.95 11.61
N PHE A 42 -17.69 -7.19 11.94
CA PHE A 42 -16.77 -6.18 12.46
C PHE A 42 -15.92 -5.64 11.33
N ILE A 43 -15.70 -4.34 11.32
CA ILE A 43 -14.86 -3.66 10.35
C ILE A 43 -13.88 -2.79 11.13
N ASP A 44 -12.61 -2.99 10.85
CA ASP A 44 -11.53 -2.12 11.30
C ASP A 44 -10.85 -1.53 10.07
N ARG A 45 -10.61 -0.23 10.06
CA ARG A 45 -9.99 0.48 8.94
C ARG A 45 -9.03 1.51 9.46
N ASP A 46 -7.81 1.43 8.97
CA ASP A 46 -6.79 2.44 9.17
C ASP A 46 -6.31 2.98 7.84
N VAL A 47 -6.10 4.30 7.79
CA VAL A 47 -5.52 4.98 6.62
C VAL A 47 -4.50 5.99 7.12
N SER A 48 -3.30 5.93 6.57
CA SER A 48 -2.28 6.97 6.71
C SER A 48 -1.94 7.53 5.34
N ALA A 49 -1.75 8.84 5.23
CA ALA A 49 -1.36 9.47 3.97
C ALA A 49 -0.49 10.69 4.21
N GLY A 50 0.57 10.85 3.43
CA GLY A 50 1.48 11.99 3.50
C GLY A 50 2.68 11.83 2.58
N GLY A 51 3.30 12.94 2.19
CA GLY A 51 4.55 12.92 1.42
C GLY A 51 4.50 12.16 0.09
N GLY A 52 3.35 12.20 -0.61
CA GLY A 52 3.17 11.46 -1.86
C GLY A 52 2.79 9.98 -1.66
N GLN A 53 2.64 9.51 -0.43
CA GLN A 53 2.29 8.12 -0.12
C GLN A 53 0.93 8.02 0.60
N ARG A 54 0.27 6.89 0.41
CA ARG A 54 -0.96 6.50 1.10
C ARG A 54 -0.89 5.03 1.45
N PHE A 55 -1.14 4.69 2.70
CA PHE A 55 -1.29 3.33 3.17
C PHE A 55 -2.70 3.17 3.72
N GLY A 56 -3.30 2.01 3.52
CA GLY A 56 -4.59 1.68 4.11
C GLY A 56 -4.67 0.20 4.39
N ASN A 57 -5.24 -0.13 5.55
CA ASN A 57 -5.64 -1.48 5.89
C ASN A 57 -7.14 -1.46 6.18
N THR A 58 -7.87 -2.48 5.75
CA THR A 58 -9.21 -2.74 6.23
C THR A 58 -9.35 -4.22 6.54
N ALA A 59 -9.69 -4.54 7.78
CA ALA A 59 -10.05 -5.88 8.20
C ALA A 59 -11.57 -5.99 8.34
N ILE A 60 -12.15 -7.04 7.78
CA ILE A 60 -13.59 -7.32 7.84
C ILE A 60 -13.75 -8.73 8.39
N THR A 61 -14.26 -8.85 9.62
CA THR A 61 -14.46 -10.12 10.30
C THR A 61 -15.94 -10.47 10.36
N GLY A 62 -16.29 -11.59 9.73
CA GLY A 62 -17.66 -12.07 9.71
C GLY A 62 -18.08 -12.78 11.01
N PRO A 63 -19.37 -13.12 11.16
CA PRO A 63 -19.92 -13.78 12.36
C PRO A 63 -19.26 -15.13 12.67
N GLY A 64 -18.73 -15.83 11.66
CA GLY A 64 -18.00 -17.08 11.81
C GLY A 64 -16.53 -16.91 12.19
N GLY A 65 -16.07 -15.69 12.50
CA GLY A 65 -14.69 -15.37 12.88
C GLY A 65 -13.70 -15.30 11.71
N GLY A 66 -14.14 -15.60 10.48
CA GLY A 66 -13.28 -15.46 9.30
C GLY A 66 -13.06 -13.99 8.94
N THR A 67 -11.80 -13.60 8.72
CA THR A 67 -11.40 -12.22 8.41
C THR A 67 -10.92 -12.11 6.98
N THR A 68 -11.41 -11.10 6.26
CA THR A 68 -10.80 -10.62 5.01
C THR A 68 -10.01 -9.36 5.30
N THR A 69 -8.79 -9.26 4.80
CA THR A 69 -7.99 -8.02 4.86
C THR A 69 -7.86 -7.41 3.48
N ILE A 70 -7.87 -6.08 3.43
CA ILE A 70 -7.62 -5.28 2.24
C ILE A 70 -6.49 -4.32 2.59
N ASP A 71 -5.32 -4.60 2.05
CA ASP A 71 -4.15 -3.73 2.16
C ASP A 71 -4.01 -2.90 0.90
N HIS A 72 -3.75 -1.62 1.06
CA HIS A 72 -3.55 -0.69 -0.03
C HIS A 72 -2.30 0.14 0.21
N VAL A 73 -1.47 0.24 -0.82
CA VAL A 73 -0.32 1.13 -0.86
C VAL A 73 -0.41 1.95 -2.14
N GLY A 74 -0.38 3.26 -2.02
CA GLY A 74 -0.34 4.22 -3.12
C GLY A 74 0.85 5.13 -2.98
N MET A 75 1.54 5.40 -4.09
CA MET A 75 2.65 6.33 -4.19
C MET A 75 2.44 7.21 -5.42
N HIS A 76 2.68 8.51 -5.31
CA HIS A 76 2.63 9.45 -6.41
C HIS A 76 3.72 10.51 -6.25
N GLY A 77 4.32 10.90 -7.36
CA GLY A 77 5.37 11.92 -7.38
C GLY A 77 5.95 12.10 -8.79
N GLY A 78 6.39 13.32 -9.10
CA GLY A 78 7.14 13.61 -10.33
C GLY A 78 6.43 13.24 -11.63
N GLY A 79 5.09 13.31 -11.67
CA GLY A 79 4.31 12.94 -12.86
C GLY A 79 4.03 11.44 -13.02
N ALA A 80 4.34 10.61 -12.02
CA ALA A 80 4.01 9.18 -12.05
C ALA A 80 3.39 8.73 -10.73
N GLY A 81 2.83 7.53 -10.74
CA GLY A 81 2.35 6.89 -9.53
C GLY A 81 2.18 5.39 -9.67
N HIS A 82 2.08 4.76 -8.51
CA HIS A 82 1.85 3.34 -8.35
C HIS A 82 0.81 3.11 -7.25
N GLY A 83 -0.10 2.17 -7.47
CA GLY A 83 -1.06 1.73 -6.48
C GLY A 83 -1.14 0.21 -6.46
N SER A 84 -0.90 -0.39 -5.30
CA SER A 84 -1.13 -1.81 -5.04
C SER A 84 -2.32 -1.99 -4.11
N THR A 85 -3.13 -3.00 -4.38
CA THR A 85 -4.17 -3.48 -3.46
C THR A 85 -4.03 -4.99 -3.31
N VAL A 86 -3.90 -5.47 -2.09
CA VAL A 86 -3.93 -6.90 -1.76
C VAL A 86 -5.20 -7.20 -0.98
N ILE A 87 -5.97 -8.18 -1.43
CA ILE A 87 -7.15 -8.68 -0.75
C ILE A 87 -6.88 -10.12 -0.32
N THR A 88 -6.78 -10.36 0.98
CA THR A 88 -6.54 -11.70 1.54
C THR A 88 -7.80 -12.20 2.23
N GLY A 89 -8.35 -13.31 1.75
CA GLY A 89 -9.53 -13.93 2.34
C GLY A 89 -9.22 -14.71 3.61
N PRO A 90 -10.25 -15.20 4.33
CA PRO A 90 -10.10 -15.92 5.60
C PRO A 90 -9.28 -17.21 5.52
N GLN A 91 -9.17 -17.81 4.32
CA GLN A 91 -8.38 -19.01 4.07
C GLN A 91 -6.94 -18.70 3.61
N GLY A 92 -6.51 -17.44 3.67
CA GLY A 92 -5.16 -17.01 3.28
C GLY A 92 -4.94 -16.86 1.76
N ASN A 93 -5.95 -17.13 0.94
CA ASN A 93 -5.90 -16.86 -0.49
C ASN A 93 -5.89 -15.36 -0.75
N ALA A 94 -4.92 -14.89 -1.54
CA ALA A 94 -4.74 -13.47 -1.83
C ALA A 94 -4.93 -13.15 -3.31
N TRP A 95 -5.52 -11.97 -3.56
CA TRP A 95 -5.54 -11.32 -4.87
C TRP A 95 -4.76 -10.02 -4.76
N THR A 96 -3.85 -9.78 -5.69
CA THR A 96 -3.12 -8.52 -5.79
C THR A 96 -3.52 -7.80 -7.06
N ARG A 97 -3.73 -6.49 -6.98
CA ARG A 97 -3.88 -5.61 -8.14
C ARG A 97 -2.87 -4.48 -8.01
N ASP A 98 -1.96 -4.41 -8.96
CA ASP A 98 -1.01 -3.32 -9.12
C ASP A 98 -1.44 -2.43 -10.28
N THR A 99 -1.27 -1.13 -10.12
CA THR A 99 -1.55 -0.14 -11.16
C THR A 99 -0.43 0.87 -11.17
N HIS A 100 0.28 0.97 -12.28
CA HIS A 100 1.26 2.02 -12.53
C HIS A 100 0.65 3.01 -13.51
N TRP A 101 0.99 4.28 -13.33
CA TRP A 101 0.69 5.29 -14.32
C TRP A 101 1.83 6.28 -14.43
N GLN A 102 2.01 6.82 -15.63
CA GLN A 102 3.05 7.77 -15.94
C GLN A 102 2.51 8.84 -16.88
N GLN A 103 2.66 10.09 -16.46
CA GLN A 103 2.43 11.24 -17.32
C GLN A 103 3.57 11.33 -18.34
N THR A 104 3.17 11.52 -19.58
CA THR A 104 4.03 11.77 -20.74
C THR A 104 3.74 13.19 -21.23
N ASP A 105 4.51 13.67 -22.20
CA ASP A 105 4.29 14.99 -22.78
C ASP A 105 2.91 15.12 -23.43
N ASP A 106 2.39 14.02 -23.99
CA ASP A 106 1.16 14.00 -24.78
C ASP A 106 -0.06 13.43 -24.02
N GLY A 107 0.14 12.71 -22.92
CA GLY A 107 -0.94 12.01 -22.22
C GLY A 107 -0.51 11.26 -20.97
N VAL A 108 -1.29 10.25 -20.56
CA VAL A 108 -0.99 9.38 -19.41
C VAL A 108 -1.00 7.92 -19.85
N HIS A 109 0.10 7.22 -19.65
CA HIS A 109 0.19 5.77 -19.77
C HIS A 109 -0.26 5.10 -18.48
N VAL A 110 -1.02 4.02 -18.56
CA VAL A 110 -1.47 3.24 -17.39
C VAL A 110 -1.27 1.76 -17.64
N ASP A 111 -0.58 1.10 -16.73
CA ASP A 111 -0.45 -0.35 -16.67
C ASP A 111 -1.22 -0.88 -15.46
N ARG A 112 -1.96 -1.97 -15.65
CA ARG A 112 -2.60 -2.70 -14.56
C ARG A 112 -2.26 -4.17 -14.64
N HIS A 113 -1.81 -4.71 -13.52
CA HIS A 113 -1.54 -6.12 -13.33
C HIS A 113 -2.41 -6.68 -12.19
N ILE A 114 -2.94 -7.88 -12.37
CA ILE A 114 -3.74 -8.60 -11.38
C ILE A 114 -3.16 -10.00 -11.24
N THR A 115 -2.89 -10.39 -10.00
CA THR A 115 -2.46 -11.75 -9.63
C THR A 115 -3.51 -12.36 -8.72
N GLY A 116 -3.97 -13.56 -9.06
CA GLY A 116 -4.94 -14.30 -8.26
C GLY A 116 -4.32 -15.40 -7.39
N PRO A 117 -5.14 -16.05 -6.56
CA PRO A 117 -4.78 -17.23 -5.79
C PRO A 117 -4.26 -18.33 -6.73
N GLY A 118 -3.13 -18.94 -6.38
CA GLY A 118 -2.47 -19.92 -7.23
C GLY A 118 -1.55 -19.32 -8.30
N GLY A 119 -1.36 -18.00 -8.30
CA GLY A 119 -0.33 -17.33 -9.12
C GLY A 119 -0.71 -17.03 -10.56
N GLY A 120 -1.96 -17.31 -10.96
CA GLY A 120 -2.48 -16.89 -12.26
C GLY A 120 -2.51 -15.36 -12.38
N THR A 121 -2.11 -14.83 -13.52
CA THR A 121 -2.00 -13.39 -13.73
C THR A 121 -2.80 -12.91 -14.95
N GLY A 122 -3.16 -11.64 -14.95
CA GLY A 122 -3.80 -10.94 -16.06
C GLY A 122 -3.53 -9.45 -15.96
N GLY A 123 -3.72 -8.71 -17.05
CA GLY A 123 -3.45 -7.28 -17.04
C GLY A 123 -3.90 -6.57 -18.30
N TRP A 124 -3.83 -5.25 -18.26
CA TRP A 124 -4.11 -4.37 -19.38
C TRP A 124 -3.22 -3.13 -19.27
N SER A 125 -2.83 -2.59 -20.42
CA SER A 125 -2.13 -1.32 -20.52
C SER A 125 -2.73 -0.43 -21.60
N GLY A 126 -2.62 0.89 -21.44
CA GLY A 126 -3.06 1.83 -22.46
C GLY A 126 -2.80 3.29 -22.12
N ASP A 127 -2.94 4.11 -23.16
CA ASP A 127 -2.67 5.55 -23.13
C ASP A 127 -3.96 6.37 -23.16
N PHE A 128 -3.96 7.46 -22.40
CA PHE A 128 -5.05 8.43 -22.35
C PHE A 128 -4.53 9.81 -22.73
N TYR A 129 -5.03 10.35 -23.84
CA TYR A 129 -4.68 11.68 -24.36
C TYR A 129 -5.80 12.68 -24.06
N ARG A 130 -5.49 13.98 -24.03
CA ARG A 130 -6.52 15.04 -24.02
C ARG A 130 -6.71 15.54 -25.44
N ASP A 131 -7.97 15.60 -25.88
CA ASP A 131 -8.38 16.18 -27.16
C ASP A 131 -8.22 17.71 -27.18
#